data_AF-A0A941HZQ6-F1
#
_entry.id   AF-A0A941HZQ6-F1
#
_cell.length_a   1.000
_cell.length_b   1.000
_cell.length_c   1.000
_cell.angle_alpha   90.00
_cell.angle_beta   90.00
_cell.angle_gamma   90.00
#
_symmetry.space_group_name_H-M   'P 1'
#
loop_
_entity.id
_entity.type
_entity.pdbx_description
1 polymer ?
#
loop_
_entity_poly.entity_id
_entity_poly.type
_entity_poly.pdbx_seq_one_letter_code
_entity_poly.pdbx_strand_id
1 'polypeptide(L)'
;MRDLHAVPGVFASRPLPYPIYAASGSPSRDQQTRDSHVAVLVHTVIGRVADTCLGAPVADAVAAVLAATEDVVPPGRGAVKTRMLVAGHASKYVTRFLPSAGATFLGAEVPVVRGRVDLAWSHPDCGVWFDEIKVWRHARTVWDWRTYDQIERYLSAGSAMFGDAFTGVRLVVTGHTYDCVLVDPGGEVIPLAESVLAPTALTLGGAA
;
A
#
# COMPACT_ATOMS: atom_id res chain seq x y z
N MET A 1 -2.82 0.46 29.20
CA MET A 1 -1.95 -0.24 28.23
C MET A 1 -2.57 -1.60 28.00
N ARG A 2 -3.31 -1.80 26.90
CA ARG A 2 -3.83 -3.13 26.54
C ARG A 2 -2.65 -3.95 26.04
N ASP A 3 -2.52 -5.17 26.57
CA ASP A 3 -1.49 -6.13 26.19
C ASP A 3 -1.81 -6.67 24.78
N LEU A 4 -1.13 -6.12 23.76
CA LEU A 4 -1.35 -6.44 22.34
C LEU A 4 -0.87 -7.85 21.95
N HIS A 5 -0.30 -8.60 22.90
CA HIS A 5 0.05 -10.01 22.73
C HIS A 5 -1.11 -10.97 23.08
N ALA A 6 -2.22 -10.46 23.64
CA ALA A 6 -3.26 -11.28 24.23
C ALA A 6 -4.48 -11.59 23.32
N VAL A 7 -4.38 -11.37 22.00
CA VAL A 7 -5.32 -11.99 21.05
C VAL A 7 -4.63 -13.15 20.33
N PRO A 8 -4.57 -14.35 20.96
CA PRO A 8 -4.29 -15.57 20.23
C PRO A 8 -5.47 -15.86 19.31
N GLY A 9 -5.32 -15.65 18.00
CA GLY A 9 -6.35 -16.07 17.06
C GLY A 9 -6.23 -15.60 15.60
N VAL A 10 -5.68 -14.41 15.34
CA VAL A 10 -5.73 -13.84 13.97
C VAL A 10 -4.36 -13.73 13.29
N PHE A 11 -3.27 -13.67 14.05
CA PHE A 11 -1.93 -13.42 13.49
C PHE A 11 -1.08 -14.67 13.19
N ALA A 12 -1.62 -15.87 13.40
CA ALA A 12 -0.85 -17.11 13.27
C ALA A 12 -1.64 -18.21 12.56
N SER A 13 -1.55 -18.33 11.23
CA SER A 13 -1.84 -19.62 10.57
C SER A 13 -1.27 -19.84 9.16
N ARG A 14 -0.48 -18.94 8.60
CA ARG A 14 0.36 -19.29 7.43
C ARG A 14 1.82 -18.95 7.70
N PRO A 15 2.64 -19.92 8.15
CA PRO A 15 4.08 -19.75 8.05
C PRO A 15 4.41 -19.62 6.56
N LEU A 16 4.67 -18.40 6.12
CA LEU A 16 5.24 -18.17 4.80
C LEU A 16 6.58 -18.93 4.74
N PRO A 17 6.98 -19.46 3.57
CA PRO A 17 8.28 -20.08 3.42
C PRO A 17 9.35 -19.14 3.97
N TYR A 18 10.21 -19.69 4.83
CA TYR A 18 11.39 -19.00 5.34
C TYR A 18 12.03 -18.21 4.19
N PRO A 19 12.37 -16.93 4.36
CA PRO A 19 13.10 -16.22 3.33
C PRO A 19 14.35 -17.06 3.01
N ILE A 20 14.53 -17.40 1.73
CA ILE A 20 15.66 -18.20 1.21
C ILE A 20 17.02 -17.59 1.63
N TYR A 21 16.99 -16.33 2.06
CA TYR A 21 18.12 -15.61 2.61
C TYR A 21 17.89 -15.38 4.11
N ALA A 22 18.86 -15.79 4.93
CA ALA A 22 18.94 -15.41 6.34
C ALA A 22 18.77 -13.89 6.49
N ALA A 23 18.19 -13.45 7.61
CA ALA A 23 18.10 -12.05 7.96
C ALA A 23 19.51 -11.45 8.04
N SER A 24 20.00 -10.93 6.92
CA SER A 24 21.13 -10.01 6.89
C SER A 24 20.79 -8.86 7.83
N GLY A 25 21.77 -8.38 8.60
CA GLY A 25 21.59 -7.41 9.68
C GLY A 25 20.76 -6.18 9.31
N SER A 26 20.39 -5.39 10.33
CA SER A 26 19.61 -4.17 10.14
C SER A 26 20.13 -3.35 8.95
N PRO A 27 19.27 -2.94 8.01
CA PRO A 27 19.71 -2.25 6.79
C PRO A 27 20.52 -1.01 7.17
N SER A 28 21.59 -0.74 6.43
CA SER A 28 22.41 0.46 6.63
C SER A 28 21.56 1.72 6.43
N ARG A 29 22.01 2.86 6.96
CA ARG A 29 21.33 4.15 6.78
C ARG A 29 21.18 4.49 5.29
N ASP A 30 22.23 4.27 4.49
CA ASP A 30 22.21 4.52 3.04
C ASP A 30 21.19 3.64 2.32
N GLN A 31 21.07 2.38 2.75
CA GLN A 31 20.05 1.48 2.25
C GLN A 31 18.66 2.04 2.57
N GLN A 32 18.38 2.35 3.84
CA GLN A 32 17.09 2.94 4.25
C GLN A 32 16.75 4.21 3.47
N THR A 33 17.70 5.12 3.26
CA THR A 33 17.48 6.36 2.48
C THR A 33 17.12 6.06 1.03
N ARG A 34 17.85 5.14 0.36
CA ARG A 34 17.53 4.74 -1.01
C ARG A 34 16.16 4.09 -1.10
N ASP A 35 15.81 3.28 -0.11
CA ASP A 35 14.58 2.51 -0.08
C ASP A 35 13.36 3.42 0.15
N SER A 36 13.49 4.42 1.03
CA SER A 36 12.52 5.51 1.18
C SER A 36 12.36 6.32 -0.11
N HIS A 37 13.47 6.62 -0.80
CA HIS A 37 13.40 7.33 -2.08
C HIS A 37 12.64 6.52 -3.14
N VAL A 38 12.88 5.22 -3.25
CA VAL A 38 12.11 4.33 -4.15
C VAL A 38 10.63 4.33 -3.79
N ALA A 39 10.27 4.27 -2.51
CA ALA A 39 8.87 4.30 -2.07
C ALA A 39 8.16 5.58 -2.53
N VAL A 40 8.77 6.75 -2.29
CA VAL A 40 8.20 8.04 -2.75
C VAL A 40 8.01 8.08 -4.27
N LEU A 41 8.97 7.55 -5.03
CA LEU A 41 8.83 7.47 -6.50
C LEU A 41 7.70 6.53 -6.92
N VAL A 42 7.49 5.41 -6.21
CA VAL A 42 6.34 4.51 -6.44
C VAL A 42 5.02 5.25 -6.20
N HIS A 43 4.87 5.96 -5.09
CA HIS A 43 3.66 6.72 -4.79
C HIS A 43 3.41 7.80 -5.84
N THR A 44 4.49 8.48 -6.26
CA THR A 44 4.43 9.51 -7.31
C THR A 44 3.96 8.92 -8.65
N VAL A 45 4.51 7.78 -9.07
CA VAL A 45 4.09 7.12 -10.32
C VAL A 45 2.63 6.67 -10.23
N ILE A 46 2.22 6.04 -9.13
CA ILE A 46 0.82 5.64 -8.92
C ILE A 46 -0.09 6.86 -8.98
N GLY A 47 0.26 7.94 -8.28
CA GLY A 47 -0.56 9.15 -8.27
C GLY A 47 -0.70 9.81 -9.65
N ARG A 48 0.30 9.70 -10.54
CA ARG A 48 0.20 10.21 -11.92
C ARG A 48 -0.73 9.41 -12.81
N VAL A 49 -0.93 8.13 -12.53
CA VAL A 49 -1.67 7.22 -13.40
C VAL A 49 -2.97 6.71 -12.77
N ALA A 50 -3.26 7.09 -11.53
CA ALA A 50 -4.41 6.61 -10.76
C ALA A 50 -5.71 6.77 -11.54
N ASP A 51 -6.04 8.01 -11.95
CA ASP A 51 -7.30 8.30 -12.64
C ASP A 51 -7.40 7.63 -14.02
N THR A 52 -6.29 7.54 -14.75
CA THR A 52 -6.28 6.92 -16.09
C THR A 52 -6.31 5.39 -16.04
N CYS A 53 -5.84 4.79 -14.95
CA CYS A 53 -5.82 3.33 -14.78
C CYS A 53 -7.08 2.76 -14.13
N LEU A 54 -7.91 3.59 -13.48
CA LEU A 54 -9.19 3.15 -12.91
C LEU A 54 -10.10 2.60 -14.01
N GLY A 55 -10.35 1.28 -13.97
CA GLY A 55 -11.17 0.59 -14.97
C GLY A 55 -10.51 0.36 -16.33
N ALA A 56 -9.24 0.74 -16.50
CA ALA A 56 -8.51 0.51 -17.74
C ALA A 56 -8.14 -0.98 -17.91
N PRO A 57 -7.99 -1.47 -19.16
CA PRO A 57 -7.39 -2.77 -19.42
C PRO A 57 -5.99 -2.88 -18.79
N VAL A 58 -5.65 -4.07 -18.27
CA VAL A 58 -4.36 -4.31 -17.58
C VAL A 58 -3.15 -3.92 -18.43
N ALA A 59 -3.19 -4.18 -19.74
CA ALA A 59 -2.10 -3.82 -20.65
C ALA A 59 -1.89 -2.30 -20.73
N ASP A 60 -2.98 -1.54 -20.80
CA ASP A 60 -2.95 -0.08 -20.89
C ASP A 60 -2.49 0.54 -19.57
N ALA A 61 -2.95 0.00 -18.43
CA ALA A 61 -2.49 0.42 -17.11
C ALA A 61 -0.97 0.20 -16.92
N VAL A 62 -0.45 -0.94 -17.36
CA VAL A 62 0.99 -1.24 -17.31
C VAL A 62 1.77 -0.29 -18.24
N ALA A 63 1.27 -0.02 -19.44
CA ALA A 63 1.91 0.92 -20.36
C ALA A 63 1.98 2.34 -19.77
N ALA A 64 0.88 2.81 -19.14
CA ALA A 64 0.84 4.09 -18.46
C ALA A 64 1.85 4.18 -17.30
N VAL A 65 1.98 3.13 -16.49
CA VAL A 65 2.99 3.04 -15.41
C VAL A 65 4.40 3.14 -15.97
N LEU A 66 4.71 2.42 -17.05
CA LEU A 66 6.04 2.44 -17.65
C LEU A 66 6.40 3.83 -18.18
N ALA A 67 5.48 4.49 -18.89
CA ALA A 67 5.66 5.86 -19.36
C ALA A 67 5.88 6.84 -18.20
N ALA A 68 5.01 6.80 -17.18
CA ALA A 68 5.14 7.66 -16.00
C ALA A 68 6.44 7.39 -15.22
N THR A 69 6.94 6.15 -15.19
CA THR A 69 8.21 5.81 -14.54
C THR A 69 9.40 6.44 -15.25
N GLU A 70 9.42 6.46 -16.59
CA GLU A 70 10.49 7.11 -17.34
C GLU A 70 10.53 8.63 -17.07
N ASP A 71 9.36 9.26 -16.94
CA ASP A 71 9.24 10.69 -16.63
C ASP A 71 9.59 11.04 -15.18
N VAL A 72 9.24 10.17 -14.22
CA VAL A 72 9.44 10.41 -12.77
C VAL A 72 10.87 10.11 -12.34
N VAL A 73 11.50 9.08 -12.90
CA VAL A 73 12.83 8.64 -12.47
C VAL A 73 13.90 9.24 -13.40
N PRO A 74 14.63 10.27 -12.95
CA PRO A 74 15.60 10.96 -13.80
C PRO A 74 16.74 10.02 -14.23
N PRO A 75 17.36 10.29 -15.40
CA PRO A 75 18.54 9.55 -15.83
C PRO A 75 19.70 9.77 -14.85
N GLY A 76 20.53 8.74 -14.66
CA GLY A 76 21.67 8.82 -13.75
C GLY A 76 22.23 7.45 -13.36
N ARG A 77 23.27 7.45 -12.52
CA ARG A 77 23.88 6.22 -12.03
C ARG A 77 22.87 5.43 -11.21
N GLY A 78 22.55 4.21 -11.65
CA GLY A 78 21.57 3.35 -10.98
C GLY A 78 20.10 3.65 -11.34
N ALA A 79 19.84 4.54 -12.30
CA ALA A 79 18.48 4.85 -12.76
C ALA A 79 17.76 3.61 -13.29
N VAL A 80 18.43 2.76 -14.08
CA VAL A 80 17.84 1.51 -14.62
C VAL A 80 17.29 0.63 -13.49
N LYS A 81 18.08 0.37 -12.44
CA LYS A 81 17.64 -0.42 -11.29
C LYS A 81 16.46 0.23 -10.56
N THR A 82 16.52 1.55 -10.39
CA THR A 82 15.45 2.32 -9.74
C THR A 82 14.15 2.24 -10.54
N ARG A 83 14.20 2.43 -11.86
CA ARG A 83 13.05 2.30 -12.76
C ARG A 83 12.43 0.92 -12.70
N MET A 84 13.23 -0.14 -12.75
CA MET A 84 12.73 -1.51 -12.64
C MET A 84 11.97 -1.75 -11.33
N LEU A 85 12.50 -1.24 -10.20
CA LEU A 85 11.82 -1.36 -8.90
C LEU A 85 10.53 -0.54 -8.88
N VAL A 86 10.60 0.74 -9.27
CA VAL A 86 9.44 1.65 -9.28
C VAL A 86 8.33 1.11 -10.18
N ALA A 87 8.65 0.81 -11.45
CA ALA A 87 7.68 0.25 -12.39
C ALA A 87 7.10 -1.08 -11.90
N GLY A 88 7.92 -1.95 -11.31
CA GLY A 88 7.48 -3.25 -10.80
C GLY A 88 6.46 -3.10 -9.67
N HIS A 89 6.72 -2.25 -8.68
CA HIS A 89 5.81 -2.02 -7.56
C HIS A 89 4.56 -1.24 -7.98
N ALA A 90 4.71 -0.19 -8.78
CA ALA A 90 3.58 0.58 -9.30
C ALA A 90 2.68 -0.28 -10.19
N SER A 91 3.24 -1.11 -11.09
CA SER A 91 2.46 -2.04 -11.93
C SER A 91 1.66 -3.02 -11.08
N LYS A 92 2.26 -3.59 -10.03
CA LYS A 92 1.52 -4.47 -9.11
C LYS A 92 0.42 -3.74 -8.38
N TYR A 93 0.69 -2.51 -7.91
CA TYR A 93 -0.34 -1.67 -7.30
C TYR A 93 -1.52 -1.46 -8.26
N VAL A 94 -1.26 -0.96 -9.46
CA VAL A 94 -2.35 -0.60 -10.38
C VAL A 94 -3.15 -1.80 -10.86
N THR A 95 -2.50 -2.95 -11.04
CA THR A 95 -3.18 -4.15 -11.56
C THR A 95 -3.89 -4.98 -10.50
N ARG A 96 -3.57 -4.80 -9.21
CA ARG A 96 -4.08 -5.67 -8.12
C ARG A 96 -4.78 -4.93 -6.99
N PHE A 97 -4.48 -3.65 -6.79
CA PHE A 97 -4.88 -2.91 -5.60
C PHE A 97 -5.60 -1.59 -5.89
N LEU A 98 -5.75 -1.23 -7.17
CA LEU A 98 -6.64 -0.13 -7.52
C LEU A 98 -8.03 -0.41 -6.95
N PRO A 99 -8.69 0.62 -6.39
CA PRO A 99 -10.07 0.50 -5.93
C PRO A 99 -11.01 0.10 -7.07
N SER A 100 -12.21 -0.34 -6.70
CA SER A 100 -13.30 -0.57 -7.65
C SER A 100 -13.69 0.73 -8.39
N ALA A 101 -14.41 0.56 -9.50
CA ALA A 101 -15.02 1.68 -10.21
C ALA A 101 -15.86 2.56 -9.27
N GLY A 102 -15.85 3.88 -9.50
CA GLY A 102 -16.54 4.88 -8.65
C GLY A 102 -15.65 5.54 -7.60
N ALA A 103 -14.46 4.99 -7.34
CA ALA A 103 -13.49 5.64 -6.47
C ALA A 103 -12.88 6.88 -7.15
N THR A 104 -12.59 7.90 -6.34
CA THR A 104 -11.89 9.11 -6.73
C THR A 104 -10.55 9.15 -6.04
N PHE A 105 -9.49 9.43 -6.79
CA PHE A 105 -8.16 9.64 -6.23
C PHE A 105 -8.05 11.02 -5.59
N LEU A 106 -7.67 11.08 -4.31
CA LEU A 106 -7.52 12.35 -3.58
C LEU A 106 -6.08 12.88 -3.61
N GLY A 107 -5.11 11.99 -3.86
CA GLY A 107 -3.71 12.37 -4.00
C GLY A 107 -2.73 11.31 -3.49
N ALA A 108 -1.47 11.49 -3.86
CA ALA A 108 -0.33 10.76 -3.31
C ALA A 108 0.42 11.64 -2.32
N GLU A 109 1.06 11.03 -1.31
CA GLU A 109 1.86 11.75 -0.31
C GLU A 109 1.06 12.86 0.40
N VAL A 110 -0.21 12.56 0.71
CA VAL A 110 -1.16 13.56 1.22
C VAL A 110 -0.77 13.96 2.65
N PRO A 111 -0.55 15.26 2.93
CA PRO A 111 -0.13 15.72 4.24
C PRO A 111 -1.23 15.50 5.29
N VAL A 112 -0.81 14.97 6.44
CA VAL A 112 -1.64 14.81 7.64
C VAL A 112 -0.93 15.44 8.84
N VAL A 113 -1.65 15.62 9.96
CA VAL A 113 -1.12 16.28 11.18
C VAL A 113 0.26 15.77 11.60
N ARG A 114 0.54 14.47 11.39
CA ARG A 114 1.84 13.84 11.71
C ARG A 114 2.35 12.93 10.60
N GLY A 115 2.59 13.48 9.41
CA GLY A 115 3.27 12.79 8.32
C GLY A 115 2.61 12.99 6.97
N ARG A 116 2.77 12.00 6.10
CA ARG A 116 2.13 11.94 4.78
C ARG A 116 1.64 10.52 4.55
N VAL A 117 0.38 10.36 4.21
CA VAL A 117 -0.17 9.06 3.81
C VAL A 117 0.22 8.78 2.37
N ASP A 118 0.54 7.53 2.03
CA ASP A 118 1.11 7.22 0.72
C ASP A 118 0.11 7.54 -0.39
N LEU A 119 -1.13 7.12 -0.24
CA LEU A 119 -2.25 7.46 -1.12
C LEU A 119 -3.53 7.73 -0.31
N ALA A 120 -4.41 8.58 -0.83
CA ALA A 120 -5.75 8.78 -0.31
C ALA A 120 -6.80 8.64 -1.41
N TRP A 121 -7.93 8.05 -1.06
CA TRP A 121 -9.03 7.76 -1.97
C TRP A 121 -10.37 8.06 -1.29
N SER A 122 -11.39 8.32 -2.10
CA SER A 122 -12.78 8.38 -1.64
C SER A 122 -13.70 7.57 -2.55
N HIS A 123 -14.74 6.98 -1.99
CA HIS A 123 -15.83 6.34 -2.73
C HIS A 123 -17.16 6.74 -2.09
N PRO A 124 -18.21 7.06 -2.87
CA PRO A 124 -19.52 7.45 -2.32
C PRO A 124 -20.08 6.44 -1.32
N ASP A 125 -19.94 5.15 -1.59
CA ASP A 125 -20.50 4.08 -0.75
C ASP A 125 -19.53 3.56 0.33
N CYS A 126 -18.23 3.80 0.18
CA CYS A 126 -17.21 3.20 1.04
C CYS A 126 -16.41 4.24 1.83
N GLY A 127 -16.75 5.52 1.75
CA GLY A 127 -16.07 6.59 2.48
C GLY A 127 -14.67 6.91 1.94
N VAL A 128 -13.84 7.49 2.81
CA VAL A 128 -12.46 7.89 2.56
C VAL A 128 -11.53 6.90 3.24
N TRP A 129 -10.48 6.48 2.56
CA TRP A 129 -9.44 5.66 3.16
C TRP A 129 -8.06 6.09 2.68
N PHE A 130 -7.06 5.63 3.43
CA PHE A 130 -5.66 5.78 3.06
C PHE A 130 -5.07 4.44 2.66
N ASP A 131 -4.08 4.47 1.79
CA ASP A 131 -3.21 3.32 1.58
C ASP A 131 -1.83 3.60 2.19
N GLU A 132 -1.28 2.58 2.85
CA GLU A 132 0.11 2.49 3.26
C GLU A 132 0.77 1.36 2.46
N ILE A 133 1.68 1.70 1.56
CA ILE A 133 2.27 0.78 0.60
C ILE A 133 3.65 0.35 1.08
N LYS A 134 3.83 -0.97 1.27
CA LYS A 134 5.12 -1.57 1.55
C LYS A 134 5.68 -2.23 0.28
N VAL A 135 6.78 -1.66 -0.21
CA VAL A 135 7.54 -2.13 -1.39
C VAL A 135 8.60 -3.20 -1.06
N TRP A 136 8.58 -3.78 0.14
CA TRP A 136 9.70 -4.57 0.68
C TRP A 136 9.48 -6.09 0.68
N ARG A 137 10.51 -6.83 0.23
CA ARG A 137 10.71 -8.29 0.32
C ARG A 137 10.72 -8.83 1.77
N HIS A 138 10.97 -7.95 2.74
CA HIS A 138 11.12 -8.28 4.15
C HIS A 138 9.98 -7.70 5.00
N ALA A 139 8.77 -7.57 4.44
CA ALA A 139 7.59 -7.63 5.29
C ALA A 139 7.69 -8.95 6.05
N ARG A 140 8.29 -8.90 7.24
CA ARG A 140 8.35 -10.03 8.15
C ARG A 140 6.89 -10.44 8.35
N THR A 141 6.67 -11.72 8.54
CA THR A 141 5.36 -12.34 8.85
C THR A 141 4.64 -11.70 10.05
N VAL A 142 5.24 -10.72 10.71
CA VAL A 142 4.72 -9.95 11.84
C VAL A 142 5.00 -8.48 11.54
N TRP A 143 3.96 -7.64 11.60
CA TRP A 143 4.14 -6.19 11.47
C TRP A 143 5.06 -5.69 12.58
N ASP A 144 6.02 -4.85 12.22
CA ASP A 144 6.84 -4.23 13.25
C ASP A 144 6.04 -3.13 13.98
N TRP A 145 6.47 -2.81 15.19
CA TRP A 145 5.85 -1.77 16.01
C TRP A 145 5.81 -0.40 15.30
N ARG A 146 6.73 -0.15 14.37
CA ARG A 146 6.79 1.10 13.59
C ARG A 146 5.66 1.19 12.58
N THR A 147 5.35 0.08 11.92
CA THR A 147 4.21 -0.02 11.02
C THR A 147 2.93 0.20 11.80
N TYR A 148 2.80 -0.42 12.98
CA TYR A 148 1.62 -0.22 13.83
C TYR A 148 1.48 1.25 14.29
N ASP A 149 2.53 1.87 14.81
CA ASP A 149 2.53 3.30 15.20
C ASP A 149 2.15 4.21 14.02
N GLN A 150 2.64 3.90 12.82
CA GLN A 150 2.30 4.65 11.61
C GLN A 150 0.81 4.52 11.26
N ILE A 151 0.27 3.30 11.30
CA ILE A 151 -1.16 3.06 11.07
C ILE A 151 -2.01 3.76 12.12
N GLU A 152 -1.69 3.65 13.42
CA GLU A 152 -2.43 4.35 14.47
C GLU A 152 -2.45 5.87 14.26
N ARG A 153 -1.31 6.46 13.86
CA ARG A 153 -1.25 7.90 13.52
C ARG A 153 -2.15 8.25 12.35
N TYR A 154 -2.25 7.39 11.34
CA TYR A 154 -3.07 7.62 10.16
C TYR A 154 -4.55 7.41 10.43
N LEU A 155 -4.90 6.43 11.28
CA LEU A 155 -6.26 6.27 11.78
C LEU A 155 -6.72 7.51 12.53
N SER A 156 -5.91 7.98 13.48
CA SER A 156 -6.22 9.21 14.23
C SER A 156 -6.35 10.44 13.31
N ALA A 157 -5.45 10.58 12.33
CA ALA A 157 -5.52 11.68 11.38
C ALA A 157 -6.75 11.61 10.46
N GLY A 158 -7.05 10.42 9.92
CA GLY A 158 -8.19 10.19 9.04
C GLY A 158 -9.51 10.45 9.76
N SER A 159 -9.68 9.91 10.96
CA SER A 159 -10.87 10.17 11.79
C SER A 159 -11.02 11.66 12.14
N ALA A 160 -9.91 12.36 12.42
CA ALA A 160 -9.96 13.80 12.68
C ALA A 160 -10.32 14.63 11.44
N MET A 161 -9.88 14.20 10.24
CA MET A 161 -10.09 14.92 8.99
C MET A 161 -11.45 14.65 8.34
N PHE A 162 -11.93 13.41 8.38
CA PHE A 162 -13.13 12.98 7.65
C PHE A 162 -14.25 12.46 8.55
N GLY A 163 -14.04 12.37 9.87
CA GLY A 163 -15.06 11.90 10.82
C GLY A 163 -15.59 10.52 10.46
N ASP A 164 -16.92 10.38 10.46
CA ASP A 164 -17.62 9.13 10.15
C ASP A 164 -17.43 8.68 8.69
N ALA A 165 -16.97 9.56 7.79
CA ALA A 165 -16.66 9.19 6.42
C ALA A 165 -15.32 8.46 6.31
N PHE A 166 -14.48 8.41 7.36
CA PHE A 166 -13.20 7.70 7.30
C PHE A 166 -13.35 6.21 7.56
N THR A 167 -12.97 5.40 6.58
CA THR A 167 -13.15 3.94 6.59
C THR A 167 -11.94 3.19 7.11
N GLY A 168 -10.75 3.81 7.07
CA GLY A 168 -9.55 3.22 7.64
C GLY A 168 -8.31 3.33 6.74
N VAL A 169 -7.34 2.45 7.00
CA VAL A 169 -6.08 2.39 6.29
C VAL A 169 -5.88 1.00 5.69
N ARG A 170 -5.71 0.90 4.37
CA ARG A 170 -5.26 -0.35 3.74
C ARG A 170 -3.75 -0.45 3.84
N LEU A 171 -3.26 -1.52 4.47
CA LEU A 171 -1.84 -1.87 4.41
C LEU A 171 -1.62 -2.76 3.20
N VAL A 172 -0.94 -2.23 2.18
CA VAL A 172 -0.72 -2.89 0.89
C VAL A 172 0.72 -3.38 0.78
N VAL A 173 0.90 -4.70 0.82
CA VAL A 173 2.21 -5.35 0.64
C VAL A 173 2.31 -5.86 -0.79
N THR A 174 2.88 -5.06 -1.67
CA THR A 174 3.01 -5.39 -3.12
C THR A 174 3.84 -6.65 -3.40
N GLY A 175 4.62 -7.14 -2.44
CA GLY A 175 5.32 -8.43 -2.53
C GLY A 175 4.46 -9.64 -2.15
N HIS A 176 3.39 -9.44 -1.39
CA HIS A 176 2.61 -10.46 -0.72
C HIS A 176 1.12 -10.11 -0.73
N THR A 177 0.47 -10.30 -1.89
CA THR A 177 -0.90 -9.83 -2.14
C THR A 177 -1.93 -10.32 -1.12
N TYR A 178 -1.79 -11.54 -0.62
CA TYR A 178 -2.72 -12.12 0.36
C TYR A 178 -2.51 -11.64 1.80
N ASP A 179 -1.42 -10.92 2.08
CA ASP A 179 -1.12 -10.39 3.42
C ASP A 179 -1.53 -8.92 3.57
N CYS A 180 -2.25 -8.39 2.58
CA CYS A 180 -2.81 -7.05 2.63
C CYS A 180 -4.05 -7.05 3.52
N VAL A 181 -4.23 -5.96 4.27
CA VAL A 181 -5.34 -5.81 5.21
C VAL A 181 -5.96 -4.43 5.12
N LEU A 182 -7.16 -4.29 5.67
CA LEU A 182 -7.75 -3.04 6.13
C LEU A 182 -7.60 -2.97 7.66
N VAL A 183 -7.14 -1.84 8.17
CA VAL A 183 -7.27 -1.49 9.59
C VAL A 183 -8.30 -0.39 9.70
N ASP A 184 -9.39 -0.64 10.43
CA ASP A 184 -10.49 0.31 10.57
C ASP A 184 -10.24 1.34 11.70
N PRO A 185 -11.09 2.37 11.86
CA PRO A 185 -10.95 3.35 12.95
C PRO A 185 -11.07 2.77 14.36
N GLY A 186 -11.70 1.60 14.51
CA GLY A 186 -11.75 0.83 15.77
C GLY A 186 -10.47 0.06 16.08
N GLY A 187 -9.54 -0.02 15.12
CA GLY A 187 -8.31 -0.80 15.20
C GLY A 187 -8.50 -2.27 14.84
N GLU A 188 -9.65 -2.66 14.29
CA GLU A 188 -9.87 -4.02 13.79
C GLU A 188 -9.05 -4.25 12.53
N VAL A 189 -8.43 -5.43 12.44
CA VAL A 189 -7.61 -5.86 11.30
C VAL A 189 -8.38 -6.88 10.47
N ILE A 190 -8.74 -6.51 9.25
CA ILE A 190 -9.57 -7.30 8.34
C ILE A 190 -8.73 -7.67 7.12
N PRO A 191 -8.68 -8.95 6.68
CA PRO A 191 -8.05 -9.30 5.41
C PRO A 191 -8.60 -8.45 4.26
N LEU A 192 -7.72 -7.85 3.45
CA LEU A 192 -8.17 -6.85 2.47
C LEU A 192 -9.17 -7.46 1.47
N ALA A 193 -8.96 -8.71 1.06
CA ALA A 193 -9.84 -9.43 0.15
C ALA A 193 -11.26 -9.70 0.72
N GLU A 194 -11.44 -9.60 2.04
CA GLU A 194 -12.72 -9.80 2.73
C GLU A 194 -13.35 -8.47 3.18
N SER A 195 -12.64 -7.36 3.01
CA SER A 195 -13.08 -6.04 3.45
C SER A 195 -13.99 -5.36 2.42
N VAL A 196 -14.71 -4.32 2.86
CA VAL A 196 -15.49 -3.44 1.98
C VAL A 196 -14.65 -2.65 0.97
N LEU A 197 -13.33 -2.59 1.18
CA LEU A 197 -12.36 -1.93 0.30
C LEU A 197 -11.55 -2.91 -0.55
N ALA A 198 -12.02 -4.16 -0.67
CA ALA A 198 -11.39 -5.19 -1.48
C ALA A 198 -11.28 -4.73 -2.95
N PRO A 199 -10.08 -4.73 -3.54
CA PRO A 199 -9.92 -4.52 -4.97
C PRO A 199 -10.67 -5.59 -5.76
N THR A 200 -11.25 -5.22 -6.91
CA THR A 200 -11.94 -6.17 -7.80
C THR A 200 -11.06 -7.35 -8.21
N ALA A 201 -9.75 -7.13 -8.34
CA ALA A 201 -8.79 -8.17 -8.69
C ALA A 201 -8.55 -9.21 -7.57
N LEU A 202 -8.97 -8.93 -6.34
CA LEU A 202 -8.79 -9.80 -5.16
C LEU A 202 -10.09 -10.48 -4.69
N THR A 203 -11.25 -10.00 -5.14
CA THR A 203 -12.53 -10.64 -4.82
C THR A 203 -12.65 -11.98 -5.56
N LEU A 204 -12.61 -13.09 -4.81
CA LEU A 204 -12.62 -14.48 -5.29
C LEU A 204 -13.92 -14.94 -6.01
N GLY A 205 -14.78 -14.02 -6.46
CA GLY A 205 -16.13 -14.33 -6.98
C GLY A 205 -16.53 -13.63 -8.27
N GLY A 206 -15.65 -12.87 -8.92
CA GLY A 206 -15.93 -12.29 -10.23
C GLY A 206 -15.77 -13.33 -11.33
N ALA A 207 -16.82 -14.10 -11.62
CA ALA A 207 -16.91 -14.87 -12.85
C ALA A 207 -16.67 -13.93 -14.05
N ALA A 208 -15.62 -14.21 -14.82
CA ALA A 208 -15.50 -13.74 -16.20
C ALA A 208 -16.50 -14.49 -17.08
#